data_AF-A0A849Z2Z2-F1
#
_entry.id   AF-A0A849Z2Z2-F1
#
_cell.length_a   1.000
_cell.length_b   1.000
_cell.length_c   1.000
_cell.angle_alpha   90.00
_cell.angle_beta   90.00
_cell.angle_gamma   90.00
#
_symmetry.space_group_name_H-M   'P 1'
#
loop_
_entity.id
_entity.type
_entity.pdbx_description
1 polymer ?
#
loop_
_entity_poly.entity_id
_entity_poly.type
_entity_poly.pdbx_seq_one_letter_code
_entity_poly.pdbx_strand_id
1 'polypeptide(L)'
;MTKHETSPPFDIEDPPTADESVAMSSSDPRGTMPVHRAAVHPAQPAQPAVSLPMNAPPTAPSFGPPPAFGPPPVRQPTYPPTPAAPEWSATPPAAPVIPTPIPERTPARTAEPTRHLAAQPSAFARMSATPFAAPAPVAPQPALAPHHDSHAAFSGVAAVSDAAVATSPRSAPIEAPRAQAQQRPPSNEYLDLVWFDESAPTRVREQVAWAELLRDPPKTGDWVTGTEAERPQDKTRAERDVRRALSRVLPVAPDAIHLLVTEAIDEDGVLVRPLCVVTGDLLLSFDPVESLRALISAASHFAPADKKLKDVLDAASQTVGEEGRVAPALVESFATRIRQTFASSPRGVAPDYLDTTVERALLTERKYLQRSVLGGPHICAELYGETGAAMPTYLAANLADMLPLFRKFRVRQFAEPHPPQDPSDAGHVALKALALSRVVPRRRS
;
A
#
# COMPACT_ATOMS: atom_id res chain seq x y z
N MET A 1 50.85 -53.17 -12.44
CA MET A 1 51.71 -52.38 -11.53
C MET A 1 51.00 -51.06 -11.26
N THR A 2 49.93 -51.07 -10.47
CA THR A 2 49.90 -50.74 -9.03
C THR A 2 50.47 -49.36 -8.69
N LYS A 3 49.57 -48.38 -8.54
CA LYS A 3 49.58 -47.34 -7.49
C LYS A 3 48.19 -46.68 -7.46
N HIS A 4 47.36 -47.15 -6.53
CA HIS A 4 46.18 -46.44 -6.06
C HIS A 4 46.66 -45.36 -5.10
N GLU A 5 46.44 -44.09 -5.42
CA GLU A 5 46.61 -42.98 -4.49
C GLU A 5 45.28 -42.67 -3.81
N THR A 6 45.35 -42.66 -2.49
CA THR A 6 44.30 -42.57 -1.50
C THR A 6 43.92 -41.11 -1.27
N SER A 7 42.65 -40.76 -1.46
CA SER A 7 42.10 -39.46 -1.04
C SER A 7 42.09 -39.34 0.50
N PRO A 8 42.38 -38.16 1.07
CA PRO A 8 42.20 -37.91 2.50
C PRO A 8 40.71 -37.75 2.87
N PRO A 9 40.33 -38.06 4.12
CA PRO A 9 38.96 -37.96 4.60
C PRO A 9 38.56 -36.49 4.86
N PHE A 10 37.31 -36.16 4.54
CA PHE A 10 36.67 -34.93 4.98
C PHE A 10 36.47 -35.01 6.50
N ASP A 11 37.07 -34.06 7.22
CA ASP A 11 36.80 -33.81 8.64
C ASP A 11 35.35 -33.34 8.81
N ILE A 12 34.66 -34.06 9.68
CA ILE A 12 33.31 -33.79 10.17
C ILE A 12 33.47 -32.71 11.25
N GLU A 13 32.94 -31.50 10.99
CA GLU A 13 32.83 -30.47 12.02
C GLU A 13 31.79 -30.89 13.07
N ASP A 14 32.24 -30.90 14.33
CA ASP A 14 31.47 -31.23 15.54
C ASP A 14 30.35 -30.20 15.84
N PRO A 15 29.23 -30.63 16.44
CA PRO A 15 28.14 -29.76 16.87
C PRO A 15 28.51 -28.93 18.13
N PRO A 16 27.87 -27.77 18.35
CA PRO A 16 28.17 -26.92 19.51
C PRO A 16 27.70 -27.58 20.82
N THR A 17 28.67 -27.83 21.69
CA THR A 17 28.51 -28.27 23.08
C THR A 17 27.79 -27.20 23.90
N ALA A 18 26.65 -27.57 24.47
CA ALA A 18 26.00 -26.83 25.53
C ALA A 18 26.63 -27.21 26.87
N ASP A 19 27.35 -26.29 27.51
CA ASP A 19 27.53 -26.30 28.97
C ASP A 19 28.16 -24.98 29.44
N GLU A 20 27.41 -24.17 30.18
CA GLU A 20 27.96 -23.43 31.33
C GLU A 20 26.82 -23.07 32.29
N SER A 21 26.61 -23.99 33.22
CA SER A 21 25.75 -23.91 34.38
C SER A 21 26.55 -23.31 35.55
N VAL A 22 26.42 -22.01 35.78
CA VAL A 22 26.96 -21.37 37.00
C VAL A 22 25.95 -21.53 38.14
N ALA A 23 26.21 -22.49 39.01
CA ALA A 23 25.60 -22.65 40.31
C ALA A 23 26.14 -21.58 41.29
N MET A 24 25.27 -20.75 41.85
CA MET A 24 25.54 -20.02 43.09
C MET A 24 24.60 -20.51 44.19
N SER A 25 25.17 -21.28 45.11
CA SER A 25 24.56 -21.72 46.36
C SER A 25 24.44 -20.56 47.36
N SER A 26 23.22 -20.38 47.86
CA SER A 26 22.84 -20.40 49.28
C SER A 26 23.84 -19.87 50.31
N SER A 27 23.50 -18.72 50.91
CA SER A 27 23.58 -18.55 52.36
C SER A 27 22.61 -17.46 52.84
N ASP A 28 21.52 -17.90 53.46
CA ASP A 28 20.66 -17.13 54.37
C ASP A 28 21.45 -16.68 55.61
N PRO A 29 21.11 -15.54 56.24
CA PRO A 29 20.22 -15.67 57.40
C PRO A 29 19.23 -14.52 57.65
N ARG A 30 18.00 -14.93 58.01
CA ARG A 30 17.13 -14.42 59.10
C ARG A 30 17.23 -12.92 59.45
N GLY A 31 16.14 -12.20 59.20
CA GLY A 31 15.89 -10.89 59.80
C GLY A 31 14.44 -10.41 59.66
N THR A 32 13.58 -10.85 60.57
CA THR A 32 12.57 -10.03 61.28
C THR A 32 11.54 -9.23 60.45
N MET A 33 10.30 -9.74 60.46
CA MET A 33 9.02 -9.03 60.22
C MET A 33 8.96 -7.69 61.01
N PRO A 34 8.19 -6.66 60.59
CA PRO A 34 6.77 -6.67 60.98
C PRO A 34 5.75 -5.84 60.13
N VAL A 35 4.49 -6.17 60.42
CA VAL A 35 3.23 -5.40 60.35
C VAL A 35 2.57 -5.07 59.00
N HIS A 36 1.45 -5.78 58.80
CA HIS A 36 0.25 -5.46 58.06
C HIS A 36 -0.10 -3.96 57.90
N ARG A 37 -0.42 -3.56 56.66
CA ARG A 37 -1.39 -2.49 56.40
C ARG A 37 -2.43 -2.98 55.41
N ALA A 38 -3.61 -3.30 55.93
CA ALA A 38 -4.80 -3.64 55.17
C ALA A 38 -5.20 -2.47 54.27
N ALA A 39 -5.26 -2.70 52.96
CA ALA A 39 -5.92 -1.80 52.03
C ALA A 39 -7.43 -2.05 52.12
N VAL A 40 -8.13 -1.01 52.58
CA VAL A 40 -9.59 -0.90 52.63
C VAL A 40 -10.12 -0.91 51.20
N HIS A 41 -10.91 -1.93 50.84
CA HIS A 41 -11.75 -1.91 49.65
C HIS A 41 -12.85 -0.85 49.81
N PRO A 42 -13.01 0.11 48.89
CA PRO A 42 -14.20 0.97 48.90
C PRO A 42 -15.43 0.15 48.52
N ALA A 43 -16.44 0.25 49.38
CA ALA A 43 -17.75 -0.37 49.22
C ALA A 43 -18.42 0.06 47.90
N GLN A 44 -18.85 -0.92 47.14
CA GLN A 44 -19.65 -0.78 45.93
C GLN A 44 -21.09 -0.41 46.33
N PRO A 45 -21.63 0.75 45.92
CA PRO A 45 -23.01 1.10 46.24
C PRO A 45 -23.99 0.17 45.50
N ALA A 46 -24.91 -0.40 46.27
CA ALA A 46 -26.00 -1.24 45.80
C ALA A 46 -26.85 -0.50 44.75
N GLN A 47 -27.03 -1.11 43.58
CA GLN A 47 -27.98 -0.62 42.60
C GLN A 47 -29.40 -1.04 42.99
N PRO A 48 -30.40 -0.13 42.92
CA PRO A 48 -31.80 -0.49 43.14
C PRO A 48 -32.32 -1.35 41.97
N ALA A 49 -32.94 -2.47 42.33
CA ALA A 49 -33.66 -3.34 41.41
C ALA A 49 -34.83 -2.58 40.77
N VAL A 50 -34.73 -2.30 39.47
CA VAL A 50 -35.83 -1.79 38.66
C VAL A 50 -36.60 -2.99 38.11
N SER A 51 -37.79 -3.24 38.68
CA SER A 51 -38.75 -4.22 38.18
C SER A 51 -39.33 -3.72 36.85
N LEU A 52 -39.06 -4.44 35.76
CA LEU A 52 -39.70 -4.21 34.47
C LEU A 52 -41.11 -4.84 34.46
N PRO A 53 -42.17 -4.12 34.03
CA PRO A 53 -43.48 -4.70 33.84
C PRO A 53 -43.51 -5.62 32.61
N MET A 54 -44.05 -6.83 32.78
CA MET A 54 -44.44 -7.74 31.71
C MET A 54 -45.44 -7.03 30.79
N ASN A 55 -45.01 -6.72 29.57
CA ASN A 55 -45.88 -6.22 28.52
C ASN A 55 -46.28 -7.41 27.62
N ALA A 56 -47.58 -7.63 27.49
CA ALA A 56 -48.16 -8.69 26.68
C ALA A 56 -47.82 -8.51 25.18
N PRO A 57 -47.70 -9.61 24.41
CA PRO A 57 -47.43 -9.53 22.98
C PRO A 57 -48.66 -8.98 22.23
N PRO A 58 -48.48 -8.02 21.29
CA PRO A 58 -49.57 -7.58 20.42
C PRO A 58 -49.90 -8.66 19.38
N THR A 59 -51.19 -8.94 19.26
CA THR A 59 -51.82 -9.81 18.27
C THR A 59 -51.48 -9.33 16.85
N ALA A 60 -50.88 -10.19 16.04
CA ALA A 60 -50.55 -9.89 14.65
C ALA A 60 -51.81 -9.80 13.76
N PRO A 61 -51.90 -8.83 12.83
CA PRO A 61 -52.96 -8.81 11.83
C PRO A 61 -52.75 -9.92 10.78
N SER A 62 -53.77 -10.74 10.59
CA SER A 62 -53.87 -11.77 9.55
C SER A 62 -53.98 -11.11 8.17
N PHE A 63 -52.92 -11.23 7.36
CA PHE A 63 -52.96 -10.87 5.94
C PHE A 63 -53.37 -12.09 5.12
N GLY A 64 -54.46 -11.95 4.36
CA GLY A 64 -54.97 -12.98 3.46
C GLY A 64 -54.03 -13.29 2.28
N PRO A 65 -54.26 -14.40 1.57
CA PRO A 65 -53.39 -14.87 0.50
C PRO A 65 -53.41 -13.92 -0.72
N PRO A 66 -52.26 -13.66 -1.36
CA PRO A 66 -52.20 -12.86 -2.58
C PRO A 66 -52.77 -13.62 -3.80
N PRO A 67 -53.30 -12.90 -4.82
CA PRO A 67 -53.81 -13.49 -6.05
C PRO A 67 -52.69 -14.09 -6.90
N ALA A 68 -52.97 -15.26 -7.50
CA ALA A 68 -52.06 -15.98 -8.38
C ALA A 68 -51.84 -15.22 -9.70
N PHE A 69 -50.60 -14.80 -9.95
CA PHE A 69 -50.16 -14.31 -11.27
C PHE A 69 -49.70 -15.50 -12.11
N GLY A 70 -50.34 -15.70 -13.27
CA GLY A 70 -49.96 -16.72 -14.24
C GLY A 70 -48.62 -16.41 -14.93
N PRO A 71 -47.89 -17.44 -15.39
CA PRO A 71 -46.58 -17.27 -16.00
C PRO A 71 -46.67 -16.59 -17.38
N PRO A 72 -45.75 -15.67 -17.73
CA PRO A 72 -45.68 -15.09 -19.07
C PRO A 72 -45.14 -16.10 -20.10
N PRO A 73 -45.49 -15.95 -21.39
CA PRO A 73 -45.07 -16.85 -22.45
C PRO A 73 -43.56 -16.71 -22.73
N VAL A 74 -42.86 -17.85 -22.75
CA VAL A 74 -41.45 -17.98 -23.11
C VAL A 74 -41.28 -17.71 -24.59
N ARG A 75 -40.59 -16.62 -24.96
CA ARG A 75 -40.10 -16.38 -26.32
C ARG A 75 -38.75 -17.10 -26.51
N GLN A 76 -38.70 -18.04 -27.45
CA GLN A 76 -37.46 -18.69 -27.86
C GLN A 76 -36.59 -17.72 -28.69
N PRO A 77 -35.29 -17.56 -28.37
CA PRO A 77 -34.38 -16.79 -29.20
C PRO A 77 -33.97 -17.59 -30.45
N THR A 78 -34.20 -17.01 -31.62
CA THR A 78 -33.65 -17.47 -32.90
C THR A 78 -32.20 -17.01 -33.00
N TYR A 79 -31.27 -17.96 -33.03
CA TYR A 79 -29.85 -17.69 -33.28
C TYR A 79 -29.56 -17.61 -34.78
N PRO A 80 -28.76 -16.62 -35.25
CA PRO A 80 -28.29 -16.57 -36.63
C PRO A 80 -27.20 -17.63 -36.89
N PRO A 81 -27.04 -18.07 -38.15
CA PRO A 81 -26.09 -19.11 -38.54
C PRO A 81 -24.63 -18.65 -38.40
N THR A 82 -23.81 -19.53 -37.83
CA THR A 82 -22.36 -19.38 -37.62
C THR A 82 -21.61 -19.35 -38.95
N PRO A 83 -20.74 -18.35 -39.21
CA PRO A 83 -19.85 -18.36 -40.38
C PRO A 83 -18.70 -19.37 -40.20
N ALA A 84 -18.36 -20.06 -41.29
CA ALA A 84 -17.29 -21.06 -41.34
C ALA A 84 -15.90 -20.45 -41.12
N ALA A 85 -15.06 -21.18 -40.36
CA ALA A 85 -13.70 -20.79 -40.06
C ALA A 85 -12.76 -20.96 -41.27
N PRO A 86 -11.77 -20.07 -41.48
CA PRO A 86 -10.75 -20.23 -42.50
C PRO A 86 -9.69 -21.26 -42.07
N GLU A 87 -9.33 -22.17 -42.99
CA GLU A 87 -8.22 -23.11 -42.84
C GLU A 87 -6.88 -22.37 -43.01
N TRP A 88 -6.05 -22.37 -41.97
CA TRP A 88 -4.67 -21.90 -42.03
C TRP A 88 -3.74 -23.10 -42.13
N SER A 89 -3.17 -23.32 -43.32
CA SER A 89 -2.09 -24.29 -43.53
C SER A 89 -0.77 -23.69 -43.04
N ALA A 90 -0.23 -24.18 -41.92
CA ALA A 90 1.08 -23.81 -41.42
C ALA A 90 2.15 -24.76 -41.98
N THR A 91 3.09 -24.22 -42.76
CA THR A 91 4.35 -24.90 -43.11
C THR A 91 5.43 -24.47 -42.10
N PRO A 92 6.13 -25.40 -41.42
CA PRO A 92 7.15 -25.03 -40.45
C PRO A 92 8.45 -24.55 -41.12
N PRO A 93 9.10 -23.48 -40.63
CA PRO A 93 10.42 -23.06 -41.09
C PRO A 93 11.53 -23.92 -40.47
N ALA A 94 12.59 -24.13 -41.26
CA ALA A 94 13.76 -24.93 -40.92
C ALA A 94 14.60 -24.33 -39.77
N ALA A 95 15.16 -25.22 -38.94
CA ALA A 95 15.99 -24.88 -37.79
C ALA A 95 17.38 -24.32 -38.20
N PRO A 96 17.92 -23.31 -37.50
CA PRO A 96 19.28 -22.83 -37.71
C PRO A 96 20.34 -23.72 -37.04
N VAL A 97 21.42 -23.97 -37.78
CA VAL A 97 22.62 -24.73 -37.37
C VAL A 97 23.50 -23.87 -36.47
N ILE A 98 23.85 -24.38 -35.29
CA ILE A 98 24.75 -23.73 -34.31
C ILE A 98 26.20 -24.12 -34.63
N PRO A 99 27.14 -23.17 -34.77
CA PRO A 99 28.56 -23.47 -34.93
C PRO A 99 29.26 -23.80 -33.59
N THR A 100 30.22 -24.72 -33.70
CA THR A 100 31.05 -25.32 -32.65
C THR A 100 32.07 -24.32 -32.05
N PRO A 101 32.34 -24.37 -30.73
CA PRO A 101 33.34 -23.50 -30.09
C PRO A 101 34.79 -23.99 -30.28
N ILE A 102 35.69 -23.02 -30.48
CA ILE A 102 37.16 -23.14 -30.58
C ILE A 102 37.76 -23.15 -29.16
N PRO A 103 38.77 -24.00 -28.86
CA PRO A 103 39.43 -24.00 -27.55
C PRO A 103 40.46 -22.87 -27.41
N GLU A 104 40.35 -22.12 -26.31
CA GLU A 104 41.23 -21.00 -25.97
C GLU A 104 42.45 -21.47 -25.15
N ARG A 105 43.64 -21.01 -25.57
CA ARG A 105 44.95 -21.30 -24.96
C ARG A 105 45.22 -20.37 -23.78
N THR A 106 45.68 -20.95 -22.68
CA THR A 106 46.46 -20.27 -21.63
C THR A 106 47.81 -19.79 -22.16
N PRO A 107 48.32 -18.67 -21.61
CA PRO A 107 49.63 -18.76 -20.98
C PRO A 107 49.73 -18.02 -19.63
N ALA A 108 50.78 -18.39 -18.90
CA ALA A 108 51.02 -18.10 -17.50
C ALA A 108 51.89 -16.85 -17.26
N ARG A 109 51.71 -16.29 -16.05
CA ARG A 109 52.75 -15.79 -15.11
C ARG A 109 53.45 -14.45 -15.43
N THR A 110 53.40 -13.49 -14.48
CA THR A 110 54.53 -13.03 -13.63
C THR A 110 54.31 -11.58 -13.10
N ALA A 111 54.36 -11.45 -11.76
CA ALA A 111 54.82 -10.35 -10.87
C ALA A 111 54.40 -8.85 -11.03
N GLU A 112 54.10 -8.27 -9.85
CA GLU A 112 54.00 -6.86 -9.40
C GLU A 112 55.27 -5.98 -9.63
N PRO A 113 55.35 -4.68 -9.18
CA PRO A 113 54.35 -3.59 -9.07
C PRO A 113 54.85 -2.22 -9.64
N THR A 114 53.97 -1.20 -9.53
CA THR A 114 54.23 0.26 -9.35
C THR A 114 54.17 1.25 -10.54
N ARG A 115 53.40 2.33 -10.28
CA ARG A 115 53.46 3.75 -10.72
C ARG A 115 52.72 4.24 -11.98
N HIS A 116 51.75 5.11 -11.69
CA HIS A 116 51.47 6.46 -12.22
C HIS A 116 51.48 6.77 -13.73
N LEU A 117 50.41 7.49 -14.08
CA LEU A 117 50.27 8.59 -15.05
C LEU A 117 49.77 8.29 -16.47
N ALA A 118 49.00 9.28 -16.94
CA ALA A 118 48.63 9.62 -18.30
C ALA A 118 47.32 9.03 -18.84
N ALA A 119 46.32 9.92 -18.87
CA ALA A 119 45.12 9.85 -19.67
C ALA A 119 45.46 9.68 -21.17
N GLN A 120 44.72 8.81 -21.85
CA GLN A 120 44.59 8.82 -23.31
C GLN A 120 43.12 9.00 -23.69
N PRO A 121 42.82 9.90 -24.64
CA PRO A 121 41.48 10.03 -25.21
C PRO A 121 41.23 8.91 -26.23
N SER A 122 40.17 8.15 -26.01
CA SER A 122 39.71 7.10 -26.93
C SER A 122 39.20 7.72 -28.23
N ALA A 123 39.75 7.23 -29.34
CA ALA A 123 39.35 7.58 -30.69
C ALA A 123 37.93 7.08 -31.01
N PHE A 124 37.12 7.98 -31.57
CA PHE A 124 35.79 7.73 -32.11
C PHE A 124 35.82 6.65 -33.20
N ALA A 125 35.19 5.50 -32.92
CA ALA A 125 34.80 4.55 -33.94
C ALA A 125 33.53 5.07 -34.64
N ARG A 126 33.67 5.47 -35.91
CA ARG A 126 32.55 5.74 -36.82
C ARG A 126 31.80 4.43 -37.08
N MET A 127 30.63 4.26 -36.46
CA MET A 127 29.66 3.25 -36.90
C MET A 127 28.82 3.85 -38.03
N SER A 128 28.82 3.15 -39.15
CA SER A 128 28.07 3.46 -40.36
C SER A 128 26.57 3.44 -40.08
N ALA A 129 25.90 4.56 -40.41
CA ALA A 129 24.45 4.67 -40.37
C ALA A 129 23.81 3.79 -41.46
N THR A 130 22.95 2.87 -41.05
CA THR A 130 21.94 2.26 -41.92
C THR A 130 20.77 3.24 -42.08
N PRO A 131 20.23 3.42 -43.30
CA PRO A 131 19.09 4.31 -43.51
C PRO A 131 17.82 3.71 -42.88
N PHE A 132 17.26 4.46 -41.93
CA PHE A 132 15.94 4.22 -41.36
C PHE A 132 14.87 4.46 -42.44
N ALA A 133 14.20 3.40 -42.88
CA ALA A 133 13.04 3.49 -43.76
C ALA A 133 11.85 4.01 -42.97
N ALA A 134 11.36 5.20 -43.33
CA ALA A 134 10.16 5.79 -42.74
C ALA A 134 8.92 4.90 -43.01
N PRO A 135 8.09 4.59 -42.00
CA PRO A 135 6.83 3.90 -42.23
C PRO A 135 5.85 4.79 -43.00
N ALA A 136 5.14 4.19 -43.94
CA ALA A 136 4.12 4.84 -44.76
C ALA A 136 2.97 5.41 -43.89
N PRO A 137 2.36 6.54 -44.30
CA PRO A 137 1.23 7.12 -43.58
C PRO A 137 0.02 6.17 -43.61
N VAL A 138 -0.39 5.71 -42.43
CA VAL A 138 -1.61 4.94 -42.24
C VAL A 138 -2.81 5.88 -42.43
N ALA A 139 -3.72 5.52 -43.32
CA ALA A 139 -4.96 6.25 -43.56
C ALA A 139 -5.83 6.30 -42.28
N PRO A 140 -6.55 7.40 -42.01
CA PRO A 140 -7.38 7.52 -40.83
C PRO A 140 -8.53 6.50 -40.88
N GLN A 141 -8.56 5.59 -39.91
CA GLN A 141 -9.71 4.72 -39.67
C GLN A 141 -10.90 5.56 -39.21
N PRO A 142 -12.12 5.32 -39.72
CA PRO A 142 -13.32 6.00 -39.24
C PRO A 142 -13.60 5.59 -37.79
N ALA A 143 -13.78 6.58 -36.93
CA ALA A 143 -14.10 6.39 -35.51
C ALA A 143 -15.39 5.57 -35.37
N LEU A 144 -15.29 4.41 -34.70
CA LEU A 144 -16.44 3.63 -34.25
C LEU A 144 -17.17 4.46 -33.18
N ALA A 145 -18.47 4.65 -33.37
CA ALA A 145 -19.34 5.36 -32.44
C ALA A 145 -19.34 4.67 -31.05
N PRO A 146 -19.36 5.44 -29.95
CA PRO A 146 -19.49 4.87 -28.61
C PRO A 146 -20.88 4.24 -28.43
N HIS A 147 -20.91 2.95 -28.10
CA HIS A 147 -22.10 2.30 -27.56
C HIS A 147 -22.32 2.81 -26.14
N HIS A 148 -23.35 3.64 -25.98
CA HIS A 148 -23.82 4.08 -24.67
C HIS A 148 -24.62 2.96 -24.00
N ASP A 149 -24.05 2.37 -22.95
CA ASP A 149 -24.81 1.59 -21.98
C ASP A 149 -25.86 2.49 -21.31
N SER A 150 -27.10 2.06 -21.50
CA SER A 150 -28.31 2.81 -21.20
C SER A 150 -28.79 2.49 -19.79
N HIS A 151 -28.54 3.35 -18.80
CA HIS A 151 -29.36 3.42 -17.57
C HIS A 151 -29.20 4.79 -16.88
N ALA A 152 -29.94 5.80 -17.36
CA ALA A 152 -30.44 6.89 -16.53
C ALA A 152 -31.62 7.56 -17.24
N ALA A 153 -32.78 7.48 -16.59
CA ALA A 153 -34.05 8.01 -17.07
C ALA A 153 -34.17 9.53 -16.81
N PHE A 154 -34.66 10.23 -17.84
CA PHE A 154 -35.60 11.37 -17.79
C PHE A 154 -35.22 12.71 -17.12
N SER A 155 -34.77 13.65 -17.95
CA SER A 155 -35.34 15.00 -18.22
C SER A 155 -34.34 15.79 -19.08
N GLY A 156 -34.57 16.08 -20.37
CA GLY A 156 -35.43 17.16 -20.87
C GLY A 156 -34.93 18.52 -20.36
N VAL A 157 -34.39 19.49 -21.12
CA VAL A 157 -34.91 20.11 -22.34
C VAL A 157 -33.81 20.98 -23.03
N ALA A 158 -33.85 21.01 -24.36
CA ALA A 158 -33.38 22.03 -25.34
C ALA A 158 -31.89 22.39 -25.50
N ALA A 159 -31.38 21.98 -26.66
CA ALA A 159 -30.30 22.63 -27.38
C ALA A 159 -30.76 23.97 -27.98
N VAL A 160 -29.92 25.00 -27.91
CA VAL A 160 -29.88 26.10 -28.87
C VAL A 160 -28.40 26.44 -29.10
N SER A 161 -27.89 26.05 -30.27
CA SER A 161 -26.73 26.71 -30.88
C SER A 161 -27.21 28.01 -31.48
N ASP A 162 -26.58 29.12 -31.14
CA ASP A 162 -26.56 30.28 -32.03
C ASP A 162 -25.24 31.01 -31.95
N ALA A 163 -24.73 31.34 -33.14
CA ALA A 163 -23.47 31.99 -33.38
C ALA A 163 -23.68 33.51 -33.34
N ALA A 164 -22.91 34.21 -32.52
CA ALA A 164 -22.81 35.66 -32.60
C ALA A 164 -21.36 36.13 -32.50
N VAL A 165 -20.99 36.85 -33.55
CA VAL A 165 -19.74 37.56 -33.78
C VAL A 165 -19.66 38.80 -32.88
N ALA A 166 -18.42 39.13 -32.50
CA ALA A 166 -17.93 40.42 -31.99
C ALA A 166 -18.44 40.86 -30.61
N THR A 167 -17.52 40.89 -29.64
CA THR A 167 -16.96 42.12 -29.05
C THR A 167 -15.81 41.67 -28.15
N SER A 168 -14.56 42.03 -28.44
CA SER A 168 -13.44 41.73 -27.54
C SER A 168 -13.63 42.49 -26.22
N PRO A 169 -13.90 41.83 -25.08
CA PRO A 169 -13.95 42.51 -23.81
C PRO A 169 -12.54 42.98 -23.46
N ARG A 170 -12.41 44.27 -23.24
CA ARG A 170 -11.22 44.96 -22.69
C ARG A 170 -10.69 44.15 -21.51
N SER A 171 -9.49 43.59 -21.66
CA SER A 171 -8.80 42.82 -20.63
C SER A 171 -8.79 43.61 -19.33
N ALA A 172 -9.61 43.17 -18.37
CA ALA A 172 -9.46 43.59 -16.99
C ALA A 172 -8.04 43.21 -16.54
N PRO A 173 -7.34 44.05 -15.77
CA PRO A 173 -6.04 43.71 -15.23
C PRO A 173 -6.16 42.36 -14.52
N ILE A 174 -5.36 41.39 -14.96
CA ILE A 174 -5.24 40.08 -14.31
C ILE A 174 -4.81 40.38 -12.87
N GLU A 175 -5.78 40.35 -11.96
CA GLU A 175 -5.52 40.46 -10.53
C GLU A 175 -4.66 39.26 -10.18
N ALA A 176 -3.37 39.51 -9.95
CA ALA A 176 -2.39 38.48 -9.64
C ALA A 176 -3.00 37.56 -8.58
N PRO A 177 -2.96 36.23 -8.77
CA PRO A 177 -3.58 35.28 -7.85
C PRO A 177 -3.10 35.64 -6.45
N ARG A 178 -3.99 36.18 -5.62
CA ARG A 178 -3.69 36.53 -4.24
C ARG A 178 -3.14 35.25 -3.63
N ALA A 179 -1.86 35.29 -3.25
CA ALA A 179 -1.17 34.19 -2.60
C ALA A 179 -2.13 33.61 -1.57
N GLN A 180 -2.68 32.42 -1.85
CA GLN A 180 -3.71 31.82 -1.03
C GLN A 180 -3.14 31.79 0.38
N ALA A 181 -3.78 32.57 1.27
CA ALA A 181 -3.29 32.79 2.61
C ALA A 181 -3.00 31.42 3.22
N GLN A 182 -1.72 31.14 3.49
CA GLN A 182 -1.24 29.86 3.97
C GLN A 182 -2.11 29.43 5.14
N GLN A 183 -3.04 28.51 4.89
CA GLN A 183 -3.99 28.11 5.91
C GLN A 183 -3.19 27.34 6.95
N ARG A 184 -2.96 28.00 8.09
CA ARG A 184 -2.35 27.37 9.24
C ARG A 184 -3.18 26.11 9.55
N PRO A 185 -2.54 24.95 9.77
CA PRO A 185 -3.27 23.72 10.04
C PRO A 185 -4.27 23.95 11.19
N PRO A 186 -5.49 23.38 11.09
CA PRO A 186 -6.54 23.60 12.06
C PRO A 186 -6.01 23.24 13.46
N SER A 187 -6.14 24.16 14.41
CA SER A 187 -5.58 24.02 15.77
C SER A 187 -6.22 22.91 16.61
N ASN A 188 -7.07 22.08 16.01
CA ASN A 188 -7.89 21.07 16.69
C ASN A 188 -7.48 19.63 16.34
N GLU A 189 -6.27 19.42 15.83
CA GLU A 189 -5.72 18.10 15.54
C GLU A 189 -4.40 17.92 16.28
N TYR A 190 -4.10 16.69 16.71
CA TYR A 190 -2.77 16.32 17.17
C TYR A 190 -2.19 15.21 16.29
N LEU A 191 -0.88 15.20 16.17
CA LEU A 191 -0.14 14.20 15.41
C LEU A 191 0.42 13.15 16.36
N ASP A 192 0.05 11.91 16.09
CA ASP A 192 0.54 10.72 16.78
C ASP A 192 1.58 10.06 15.88
N LEU A 193 2.88 10.24 16.20
CA LEU A 193 3.98 9.73 15.39
C LEU A 193 4.05 8.21 15.55
N VAL A 194 3.79 7.49 14.45
CA VAL A 194 3.77 6.03 14.41
C VAL A 194 5.17 5.49 14.18
N TRP A 195 5.91 6.08 13.22
CA TRP A 195 7.23 5.60 12.82
C TRP A 195 7.99 6.66 12.01
N PHE A 196 9.31 6.54 11.96
CA PHE A 196 10.17 7.24 11.01
C PHE A 196 11.40 6.39 10.64
N ASP A 197 11.86 6.57 9.40
CA ASP A 197 13.06 5.97 8.84
C ASP A 197 14.32 6.60 9.47
N GLU A 198 15.38 5.81 9.63
CA GLU A 198 16.63 6.28 10.23
C GLU A 198 17.28 7.43 9.45
N SER A 199 17.04 7.53 8.14
CA SER A 199 17.52 8.64 7.30
C SER A 199 16.68 9.92 7.45
N ALA A 200 15.43 9.82 7.92
CA ALA A 200 14.50 10.94 7.94
C ALA A 200 15.02 12.16 8.73
N PRO A 201 15.61 12.03 9.95
CA PRO A 201 16.11 13.18 10.70
C PRO A 201 17.23 13.94 9.97
N THR A 202 18.12 13.23 9.29
CA THR A 202 19.21 13.84 8.51
C THR A 202 18.63 14.62 7.34
N ARG A 203 17.73 13.99 6.56
CA ARG A 203 17.06 14.62 5.41
C ARG A 203 16.24 15.85 5.83
N VAL A 204 15.56 15.79 6.97
CA VAL A 204 14.80 16.91 7.55
C VAL A 204 15.72 18.10 7.86
N ARG A 205 16.94 17.86 8.35
CA ARG A 205 17.92 18.91 8.67
C ARG A 205 18.61 19.49 7.44
N GLU A 206 18.74 18.71 6.36
CA GLU A 206 19.27 19.17 5.06
C GLU A 206 18.34 20.21 4.40
N GLN A 207 17.05 20.20 4.74
CA GLN A 207 16.09 21.19 4.22
C GLN A 207 16.32 22.56 4.86
N VAL A 208 17.12 23.41 4.20
CA VAL A 208 17.42 24.78 4.66
C VAL A 208 16.15 25.59 4.91
N ALA A 209 15.13 25.43 4.05
CA ALA A 209 13.83 26.08 4.20
C ALA A 209 13.10 25.72 5.52
N TRP A 210 13.48 24.61 6.17
CA TRP A 210 12.86 24.13 7.41
C TRP A 210 13.67 24.49 8.65
N ALA A 211 14.87 25.05 8.51
CA ALA A 211 15.77 25.34 9.63
C ALA A 211 15.09 26.20 10.71
N GLU A 212 14.38 27.26 10.32
CA GLU A 212 13.62 28.13 11.25
C GLU A 212 12.46 27.39 11.92
N LEU A 213 11.79 26.48 11.20
CA LEU A 213 10.68 25.70 11.73
C LEU A 213 11.16 24.63 12.72
N LEU A 214 12.38 24.14 12.59
CA LEU A 214 12.97 23.12 13.45
C LEU A 214 13.56 23.68 14.75
N ARG A 215 13.85 24.99 14.80
CA ARG A 215 14.42 25.64 16.00
C ARG A 215 13.56 25.37 17.24
N ASP A 216 14.26 25.08 18.33
CA ASP A 216 13.68 25.00 19.66
C ASP A 216 12.97 26.33 19.95
N PRO A 217 11.69 26.32 20.35
CA PRO A 217 11.07 27.55 20.82
C PRO A 217 11.91 28.07 21.99
N PRO A 218 12.09 29.40 22.12
CA PRO A 218 12.78 29.96 23.27
C PRO A 218 12.10 29.42 24.53
N LYS A 219 12.88 28.77 25.41
CA LYS A 219 12.34 28.20 26.64
C LYS A 219 11.83 29.34 27.51
N THR A 220 10.52 29.58 27.50
CA THR A 220 9.86 30.59 28.34
C THR A 220 9.91 30.14 29.80
N GLY A 221 11.05 30.31 30.48
CA GLY A 221 11.17 30.09 31.93
C GLY A 221 12.41 29.38 32.46
N ASP A 222 13.42 29.04 31.64
CA ASP A 222 14.53 28.17 32.08
C ASP A 222 15.65 28.90 32.85
N TRP A 223 15.31 29.87 33.70
CA TRP A 223 16.26 30.64 34.49
C TRP A 223 16.60 30.01 35.87
N VAL A 224 15.99 28.90 36.32
CA VAL A 224 16.00 28.59 37.77
C VAL A 224 16.38 27.17 38.24
N THR A 225 16.47 26.12 37.43
CA THR A 225 16.77 24.78 37.99
C THR A 225 17.88 24.04 37.25
N GLY A 226 19.12 24.31 37.64
CA GLY A 226 20.33 23.63 37.17
C GLY A 226 20.46 22.22 37.73
N THR A 227 19.81 21.25 37.10
CA THR A 227 20.13 19.82 37.18
C THR A 227 19.43 19.06 36.04
N GLU A 228 19.83 19.33 34.80
CA GLU A 228 19.36 18.55 33.64
C GLU A 228 20.30 17.33 33.46
N ALA A 229 19.91 16.21 34.05
CA ALA A 229 20.60 14.93 33.88
C ALA A 229 20.64 14.55 32.38
N GLU A 230 21.80 14.11 31.90
CA GLU A 230 22.06 13.62 30.55
C GLU A 230 21.14 12.44 30.21
N ARG A 231 19.93 12.71 29.72
CA ARG A 231 19.12 11.70 29.02
C ARG A 231 19.79 11.40 27.67
N PRO A 232 19.63 10.20 27.10
CA PRO A 232 20.07 9.91 25.74
C PRO A 232 19.43 10.89 24.74
N GLN A 233 20.17 11.96 24.42
CA GLN A 233 19.65 13.16 23.74
C GLN A 233 19.39 12.90 22.25
N ASP A 234 20.07 11.93 21.64
CA ASP A 234 20.07 11.82 20.17
C ASP A 234 18.77 11.25 19.61
N LYS A 235 18.27 10.13 20.16
CA LYS A 235 17.00 9.54 19.72
C LYS A 235 15.83 10.48 19.98
N THR A 236 15.83 11.11 21.15
CA THR A 236 14.82 12.10 21.54
C THR A 236 14.88 13.36 20.65
N ARG A 237 16.07 13.79 20.23
CA ARG A 237 16.25 14.89 19.27
C ARG A 237 15.79 14.53 17.86
N ALA A 238 16.15 13.36 17.35
CA ALA A 238 15.73 12.88 16.03
C ALA A 238 14.20 12.81 15.91
N GLU A 239 13.56 12.17 16.88
CA GLU A 239 12.09 12.08 16.95
C GLU A 239 11.43 13.46 17.06
N ARG A 240 12.03 14.35 17.87
CA ARG A 240 11.55 15.74 18.05
C ARG A 240 11.64 16.56 16.76
N ASP A 241 12.73 16.43 16.01
CA ASP A 241 12.92 17.12 14.73
C ASP A 241 11.88 16.66 13.71
N VAL A 242 11.69 15.34 13.59
CA VAL A 242 10.67 14.73 12.71
C VAL A 242 9.26 15.21 13.11
N ARG A 243 8.90 15.13 14.39
CA ARG A 243 7.58 15.55 14.90
C ARG A 243 7.33 17.05 14.69
N ARG A 244 8.38 17.88 14.81
CA ARG A 244 8.28 19.33 14.54
C ARG A 244 8.08 19.62 13.07
N ALA A 245 8.86 19.02 12.19
CA ALA A 245 8.67 19.26 10.76
C ALA A 245 7.29 18.74 10.31
N LEU A 246 6.84 17.56 10.77
CA LEU A 246 5.49 17.07 10.48
C LEU A 246 4.39 17.97 11.01
N SER A 247 4.58 18.71 12.11
CA SER A 247 3.55 19.62 12.63
C SER A 247 3.59 21.00 11.99
N ARG A 248 4.79 21.53 11.70
CA ARG A 248 5.01 22.93 11.32
C ARG A 248 5.16 23.17 9.82
N VAL A 249 5.72 22.23 9.05
CA VAL A 249 5.91 22.39 7.60
C VAL A 249 4.57 22.25 6.90
N LEU A 250 4.21 23.22 6.06
CA LEU A 250 2.93 23.21 5.34
C LEU A 250 2.80 21.93 4.51
N PRO A 251 1.71 21.13 4.67
CA PRO A 251 1.54 19.94 3.88
C PRO A 251 1.16 20.31 2.45
N VAL A 252 1.71 19.54 1.51
CA VAL A 252 1.40 19.59 0.08
C VAL A 252 0.25 18.62 -0.16
N ALA A 253 -0.73 19.04 -0.96
CA ALA A 253 -1.80 18.15 -1.39
C ALA A 253 -1.23 17.05 -2.30
N PRO A 254 -1.68 15.78 -2.20
CA PRO A 254 -1.21 14.71 -3.07
C PRO A 254 -1.21 15.08 -4.55
N ASP A 255 -2.26 15.76 -5.02
CA ASP A 255 -2.40 16.16 -6.42
C ASP A 255 -1.33 17.14 -6.90
N ALA A 256 -0.74 17.95 -6.00
CA ALA A 256 0.27 18.94 -6.35
C ALA A 256 1.70 18.36 -6.40
N ILE A 257 1.90 17.10 -6.02
CA ILE A 257 3.23 16.50 -5.92
C ILE A 257 3.91 16.38 -7.29
N HIS A 258 3.17 16.16 -8.37
CA HIS A 258 3.76 16.08 -9.71
C HIS A 258 4.44 17.39 -10.13
N LEU A 259 3.94 18.54 -9.68
CA LEU A 259 4.57 19.84 -9.92
C LEU A 259 5.90 19.94 -9.17
N LEU A 260 5.93 19.51 -7.89
CA LEU A 260 7.18 19.46 -7.11
C LEU A 260 8.22 18.53 -7.74
N VAL A 261 7.80 17.39 -8.29
CA VAL A 261 8.70 16.49 -9.00
C VAL A 261 9.26 17.16 -10.24
N THR A 262 8.43 17.88 -10.99
CA THR A 262 8.86 18.59 -12.21
C THR A 262 9.84 19.71 -11.89
N GLU A 263 9.60 20.48 -10.83
CA GLU A 263 10.49 21.56 -10.35
C GLU A 263 11.81 21.04 -9.77
N ALA A 264 11.83 19.78 -9.32
CA ALA A 264 13.00 19.14 -8.72
C ALA A 264 13.93 18.46 -9.74
N ILE A 265 13.60 18.51 -11.03
CA ILE A 265 14.47 18.11 -12.12
C ILE A 265 15.41 19.29 -12.41
N ASP A 266 16.71 19.08 -12.26
CA ASP A 266 17.70 20.12 -12.56
C ASP A 266 17.88 20.34 -14.08
N GLU A 267 18.73 21.31 -14.43
CA GLU A 267 19.03 21.64 -15.83
C GLU A 267 19.67 20.48 -16.60
N ASP A 268 20.30 19.53 -15.89
CA ASP A 268 20.91 18.32 -16.44
C ASP A 268 19.91 17.16 -16.59
N GLY A 269 18.66 17.35 -16.17
CA GLY A 269 17.61 16.32 -16.20
C GLY A 269 17.69 15.31 -15.05
N VAL A 270 18.51 15.58 -14.02
CA VAL A 270 18.65 14.74 -12.84
C VAL A 270 17.60 15.13 -11.81
N LEU A 271 16.81 14.15 -11.38
CA LEU A 271 15.81 14.34 -10.34
C LEU A 271 16.46 14.38 -8.95
N VAL A 272 16.53 15.56 -8.35
CA VAL A 272 16.90 15.73 -6.94
C VAL A 272 15.66 15.53 -6.08
N ARG A 273 15.46 14.31 -5.57
CA ARG A 273 14.21 13.95 -4.88
C ARG A 273 13.87 14.94 -3.74
N PRO A 274 12.78 15.71 -3.88
CA PRO A 274 12.39 16.67 -2.87
C PRO A 274 11.79 15.93 -1.68
N LEU A 275 12.09 16.38 -0.47
CA LEU A 275 11.43 15.90 0.72
C LEU A 275 10.17 16.74 0.94
N CYS A 276 8.99 16.11 0.94
CA CYS A 276 7.72 16.81 1.11
C CYS A 276 6.93 16.29 2.30
N VAL A 277 6.07 17.15 2.86
CA VAL A 277 5.06 16.75 3.86
C VAL A 277 3.76 16.58 3.13
N VAL A 278 3.14 15.40 3.22
CA VAL A 278 1.86 15.11 2.57
C VAL A 278 0.82 14.78 3.62
N THR A 279 -0.42 15.18 3.39
CA THR A 279 -1.58 14.85 4.23
C THR A 279 -2.64 14.19 3.37
N GLY A 280 -3.37 13.23 3.94
CA GLY A 280 -4.42 12.51 3.22
C GLY A 280 -4.94 11.32 4.01
N ASP A 281 -5.84 10.56 3.40
CA ASP A 281 -6.27 9.28 3.96
C ASP A 281 -5.41 8.16 3.38
N LEU A 282 -4.72 7.42 4.24
CA LEU A 282 -3.95 6.26 3.85
C LEU A 282 -4.83 5.01 3.91
N LEU A 283 -4.92 4.29 2.80
CA LEU A 283 -5.60 3.01 2.66
C LEU A 283 -4.56 1.90 2.50
N LEU A 284 -4.55 0.94 3.42
CA LEU A 284 -3.67 -0.21 3.36
C LEU A 284 -4.26 -1.28 2.42
N SER A 285 -3.43 -1.78 1.51
CA SER A 285 -3.78 -2.89 0.62
C SER A 285 -3.46 -4.22 1.30
N PHE A 286 -4.36 -5.19 1.21
CA PHE A 286 -4.12 -6.54 1.71
C PHE A 286 -3.60 -7.45 0.62
N ASP A 287 -2.87 -8.49 1.02
CA ASP A 287 -2.45 -9.51 0.08
C ASP A 287 -3.69 -10.24 -0.46
N PRO A 288 -3.86 -10.36 -1.80
CA PRO A 288 -5.07 -10.93 -2.38
C PRO A 288 -5.23 -12.42 -2.08
N VAL A 289 -4.12 -13.17 -1.96
CA VAL A 289 -4.14 -14.61 -1.65
C VAL A 289 -4.54 -14.81 -0.18
N GLU A 290 -3.95 -14.03 0.72
CA GLU A 290 -4.35 -14.04 2.14
C GLU A 290 -5.80 -13.58 2.32
N SER A 291 -6.25 -12.61 1.52
CA SER A 291 -7.65 -12.18 1.49
C SER A 291 -8.60 -13.30 1.07
N LEU A 292 -8.23 -14.08 0.06
CA LEU A 292 -9.00 -15.25 -0.37
C LEU A 292 -9.00 -16.35 0.71
N ARG A 293 -7.88 -16.60 1.39
CA ARG A 293 -7.82 -17.53 2.55
C ARG A 293 -8.77 -17.14 3.65
N ALA A 294 -8.73 -15.87 4.07
CA ALA A 294 -9.61 -15.33 5.09
C ALA A 294 -11.09 -15.44 4.66
N LEU A 295 -11.40 -15.18 3.38
CA LEU A 295 -12.75 -15.31 2.83
C LEU A 295 -13.25 -16.76 2.82
N ILE A 296 -12.40 -17.71 2.42
CA ILE A 296 -12.71 -19.15 2.48
C ILE A 296 -13.02 -19.56 3.92
N SER A 297 -12.16 -19.16 4.86
CA SER A 297 -12.32 -19.45 6.28
C SER A 297 -13.66 -18.91 6.82
N ALA A 298 -13.96 -17.63 6.59
CA ALA A 298 -15.20 -17.00 7.06
C ALA A 298 -16.47 -17.61 6.43
N ALA A 299 -16.43 -17.96 5.15
CA ALA A 299 -17.56 -18.56 4.44
C ALA A 299 -17.76 -20.07 4.73
N SER A 300 -16.72 -20.77 5.23
CA SER A 300 -16.76 -22.22 5.45
C SER A 300 -17.88 -22.68 6.39
N HIS A 301 -18.21 -21.87 7.42
CA HIS A 301 -19.29 -22.15 8.37
C HIS A 301 -20.68 -22.27 7.73
N PHE A 302 -20.82 -21.75 6.53
CA PHE A 302 -22.07 -21.69 5.78
C PHE A 302 -22.18 -22.72 4.65
N ALA A 303 -21.07 -23.39 4.32
CA ALA A 303 -21.00 -24.39 3.27
C ALA A 303 -21.99 -25.57 3.46
N PRO A 304 -22.28 -26.08 4.68
CA PRO A 304 -23.19 -27.22 4.84
C PRO A 304 -24.63 -26.95 4.40
N ALA A 305 -25.07 -25.69 4.45
CA ALA A 305 -26.44 -25.29 4.08
C ALA A 305 -26.59 -24.94 2.60
N ASP A 306 -25.48 -24.73 1.87
CA ASP A 306 -25.48 -24.25 0.49
C ASP A 306 -24.44 -25.01 -0.34
N LYS A 307 -24.93 -25.99 -1.12
CA LYS A 307 -24.10 -26.81 -1.99
C LYS A 307 -23.30 -25.99 -3.01
N LYS A 308 -23.88 -24.92 -3.57
CA LYS A 308 -23.20 -24.10 -4.58
C LYS A 308 -22.02 -23.35 -3.95
N LEU A 309 -22.22 -22.80 -2.75
CA LEU A 309 -21.15 -22.15 -2.00
C LEU A 309 -20.04 -23.14 -1.69
N LYS A 310 -20.37 -24.35 -1.23
CA LYS A 310 -19.39 -25.40 -0.95
C LYS A 310 -18.52 -25.72 -2.17
N ASP A 311 -19.14 -25.97 -3.33
CA ASP A 311 -18.41 -26.31 -4.55
C ASP A 311 -17.43 -25.19 -4.96
N VAL A 312 -17.81 -23.92 -4.79
CA VAL A 312 -16.94 -22.76 -5.05
C VAL A 312 -15.80 -22.66 -4.03
N LEU A 313 -16.08 -22.91 -2.74
CA LEU A 313 -15.07 -22.88 -1.68
C LEU A 313 -14.03 -24.00 -1.85
N ASP A 314 -14.46 -25.21 -2.24
CA ASP A 314 -13.56 -26.34 -2.49
C ASP A 314 -12.60 -26.02 -3.66
N ALA A 315 -13.13 -25.45 -4.76
CA ALA A 315 -12.31 -25.03 -5.90
C ALA A 315 -11.33 -23.89 -5.56
N ALA A 316 -11.78 -22.90 -4.79
CA ALA A 316 -10.92 -21.80 -4.34
C ALA A 316 -9.82 -22.29 -3.39
N SER A 317 -10.14 -23.24 -2.50
CA SER A 317 -9.18 -23.83 -1.55
C SER A 317 -8.09 -24.63 -2.26
N GLN A 318 -8.44 -25.38 -3.32
CA GLN A 318 -7.47 -26.07 -4.17
C GLN A 318 -6.49 -25.08 -4.81
N THR A 319 -7.02 -23.97 -5.35
CA THR A 319 -6.22 -22.93 -6.01
C THR A 319 -5.21 -22.29 -5.04
N VAL A 320 -5.60 -22.08 -3.78
CA VAL A 320 -4.77 -21.43 -2.76
C VAL A 320 -3.76 -22.39 -2.09
N GLY A 321 -4.05 -23.70 -2.13
CA GLY A 321 -3.18 -24.75 -1.60
C GLY A 321 -2.01 -25.10 -2.52
N GLU A 322 -2.08 -24.76 -3.80
CA GLU A 322 -0.95 -24.83 -4.71
C GLU A 322 0.07 -23.74 -4.32
N GLU A 323 1.11 -24.13 -3.58
CA GLU A 323 2.25 -23.29 -3.21
C GLU A 323 3.05 -22.90 -4.47
N GLY A 324 2.48 -22.02 -5.29
CA GLY A 324 3.00 -21.57 -6.56
C GLY A 324 2.19 -20.37 -7.04
N ARG A 325 2.84 -19.43 -7.74
CA ARG A 325 2.30 -18.12 -8.15
C ARG A 325 0.91 -18.23 -8.80
N VAL A 326 -0.15 -18.16 -7.99
CA VAL A 326 -1.53 -18.05 -8.48
C VAL A 326 -1.65 -16.73 -9.20
N ALA A 327 -2.20 -16.75 -10.42
CA ALA A 327 -2.45 -15.53 -11.18
C ALA A 327 -3.38 -14.60 -10.37
N PRO A 328 -3.03 -13.31 -10.13
CA PRO A 328 -3.85 -12.41 -9.32
C PRO A 328 -5.31 -12.30 -9.79
N ALA A 329 -5.53 -12.28 -11.12
CA ALA A 329 -6.86 -12.25 -11.71
C ALA A 329 -7.72 -13.48 -11.32
N LEU A 330 -7.10 -14.65 -11.17
CA LEU A 330 -7.81 -15.87 -10.75
C LEU A 330 -8.27 -15.76 -9.30
N VAL A 331 -7.40 -15.24 -8.42
CA VAL A 331 -7.70 -15.01 -6.99
C VAL A 331 -8.88 -14.06 -6.84
N GLU A 332 -8.87 -12.94 -7.55
CA GLU A 332 -9.96 -11.96 -7.55
C GLU A 332 -11.27 -12.54 -8.10
N SER A 333 -11.19 -13.38 -9.13
CA SER A 333 -12.37 -14.04 -9.70
C SER A 333 -13.04 -15.00 -8.70
N PHE A 334 -12.26 -15.76 -7.93
CA PHE A 334 -12.78 -16.64 -6.88
C PHE A 334 -13.36 -15.83 -5.71
N ALA A 335 -12.66 -14.77 -5.28
CA ALA A 335 -13.18 -13.90 -4.23
C ALA A 335 -14.53 -13.30 -4.62
N THR A 336 -14.66 -12.84 -5.86
CA THR A 336 -15.93 -12.31 -6.41
C THR A 336 -17.01 -13.37 -6.45
N ARG A 337 -16.70 -14.59 -6.93
CA ARG A 337 -17.66 -15.70 -7.01
C ARG A 337 -18.14 -16.14 -5.63
N ILE A 338 -17.26 -16.19 -4.62
CA ILE A 338 -17.64 -16.51 -3.24
C ILE A 338 -18.61 -15.45 -2.70
N ARG A 339 -18.29 -14.15 -2.85
CA ARG A 339 -19.18 -13.06 -2.42
C ARG A 339 -20.55 -13.12 -3.08
N GLN A 340 -20.59 -13.30 -4.41
CA GLN A 340 -21.85 -13.40 -5.16
C GLN A 340 -22.69 -14.61 -4.72
N THR A 341 -22.06 -15.78 -4.58
CA THR A 341 -22.75 -16.99 -4.16
C THR A 341 -23.28 -16.84 -2.73
N PHE A 342 -22.47 -16.27 -1.84
CA PHE A 342 -22.87 -16.00 -0.46
C PHE A 342 -24.08 -15.06 -0.37
N ALA A 343 -24.06 -13.96 -1.14
CA ALA A 343 -25.13 -12.95 -1.17
C ALA A 343 -26.44 -13.50 -1.77
N SER A 344 -26.37 -14.49 -2.66
CA SER A 344 -27.55 -15.10 -3.28
C SER A 344 -28.32 -16.07 -2.37
N SER A 345 -27.68 -16.52 -1.28
CA SER A 345 -28.29 -17.48 -0.35
C SER A 345 -29.09 -16.75 0.73
N PRO A 346 -30.31 -17.21 1.08
CA PRO A 346 -31.06 -16.65 2.19
C PRO A 346 -30.33 -16.96 3.51
N ARG A 347 -29.77 -15.95 4.15
CA ARG A 347 -29.00 -16.08 5.40
C ARG A 347 -29.53 -15.09 6.44
N GLY A 348 -29.45 -15.47 7.71
CA GLY A 348 -29.82 -14.62 8.85
C GLY A 348 -28.71 -13.65 9.30
N VAL A 349 -27.77 -13.29 8.42
CA VAL A 349 -26.64 -12.40 8.74
C VAL A 349 -26.71 -11.13 7.90
N ALA A 350 -26.00 -10.08 8.34
CA ALA A 350 -25.90 -8.83 7.61
C ALA A 350 -25.20 -9.03 6.25
N PRO A 351 -25.55 -8.24 5.21
CA PRO A 351 -24.99 -8.38 3.87
C PRO A 351 -23.47 -8.13 3.81
N ASP A 352 -22.93 -7.34 4.75
CA ASP A 352 -21.52 -6.97 4.89
C ASP A 352 -20.74 -7.87 5.87
N TYR A 353 -21.37 -8.95 6.37
CA TYR A 353 -20.78 -9.84 7.36
C TYR A 353 -19.44 -10.44 6.91
N LEU A 354 -19.37 -10.94 5.67
CA LEU A 354 -18.14 -11.54 5.15
C LEU A 354 -17.02 -10.53 5.06
N ASP A 355 -17.26 -9.39 4.42
CA ASP A 355 -16.22 -8.38 4.21
C ASP A 355 -15.71 -7.81 5.54
N THR A 356 -16.59 -7.58 6.51
CA THR A 356 -16.21 -7.12 7.86
C THR A 356 -15.39 -8.17 8.62
N THR A 357 -15.74 -9.45 8.50
CA THR A 357 -15.03 -10.55 9.17
C THR A 357 -13.65 -10.76 8.56
N VAL A 358 -13.57 -10.75 7.22
CA VAL A 358 -12.32 -10.87 6.46
C VAL A 358 -11.39 -9.71 6.74
N GLU A 359 -11.88 -8.47 6.67
CA GLU A 359 -11.07 -7.28 6.95
C GLU A 359 -10.50 -7.32 8.38
N ARG A 360 -11.32 -7.70 9.36
CA ARG A 360 -10.85 -7.84 10.75
C ARG A 360 -9.77 -8.91 10.89
N ALA A 361 -9.93 -10.06 10.25
CA ALA A 361 -8.93 -11.13 10.27
C ALA A 361 -7.60 -10.66 9.67
N LEU A 362 -7.64 -10.04 8.48
CA LEU A 362 -6.46 -9.54 7.79
C LEU A 362 -5.73 -8.44 8.55
N LEU A 363 -6.47 -7.52 9.20
CA LEU A 363 -5.88 -6.49 10.06
C LEU A 363 -5.23 -7.09 11.30
N THR A 364 -5.90 -8.03 11.95
CA THR A 364 -5.41 -8.69 13.17
C THR A 364 -4.12 -9.45 12.91
N GLU A 365 -4.04 -10.13 11.76
CA GLU A 365 -2.86 -10.89 11.32
C GLU A 365 -1.86 -10.04 10.52
N ARG A 366 -2.15 -8.75 10.30
CA ARG A 366 -1.29 -7.80 9.56
C ARG A 366 -0.89 -8.30 8.17
N LYS A 367 -1.82 -8.94 7.45
CA LYS A 367 -1.63 -9.53 6.11
C LYS A 367 -1.70 -8.48 4.99
N TYR A 368 -0.79 -7.50 5.07
CA TYR A 368 -0.69 -6.44 4.06
C TYR A 368 -0.04 -6.94 2.77
N LEU A 369 -0.39 -6.30 1.66
CA LEU A 369 0.28 -6.52 0.37
C LEU A 369 1.72 -6.01 0.47
N GLN A 370 2.69 -6.89 0.25
CA GLN A 370 4.11 -6.54 0.24
C GLN A 370 4.71 -6.72 -1.15
N ARG A 371 5.61 -5.81 -1.54
CA ARG A 371 6.36 -5.88 -2.79
C ARG A 371 7.82 -5.50 -2.57
N SER A 372 8.72 -6.09 -3.36
CA SER A 372 10.13 -5.74 -3.37
C SER A 372 10.37 -4.59 -4.36
N VAL A 373 10.23 -3.35 -3.88
CA VAL A 373 10.44 -2.11 -4.65
C VAL A 373 11.45 -1.21 -3.94
N LEU A 374 12.02 -0.23 -4.63
CA LEU A 374 12.93 0.75 -4.02
C LEU A 374 14.11 0.11 -3.23
N GLY A 375 14.56 -1.07 -3.67
CA GLY A 375 15.67 -1.81 -3.06
C GLY A 375 15.31 -2.69 -1.85
N GLY A 376 14.04 -2.84 -1.48
CA GLY A 376 13.65 -3.66 -0.34
C GLY A 376 12.16 -4.00 -0.25
N PRO A 377 11.75 -4.81 0.75
CA PRO A 377 10.35 -5.13 0.97
C PRO A 377 9.60 -3.92 1.52
N HIS A 378 8.50 -3.57 0.86
CA HIS A 378 7.61 -2.47 1.23
C HIS A 378 6.16 -2.94 1.29
N ILE A 379 5.40 -2.41 2.24
CA ILE A 379 3.94 -2.50 2.28
C ILE A 379 3.38 -1.54 1.23
N CYS A 380 2.47 -2.03 0.40
CA CYS A 380 1.76 -1.24 -0.59
C CYS A 380 0.53 -0.59 0.07
N ALA A 381 0.43 0.72 -0.05
CA ALA A 381 -0.71 1.50 0.39
C ALA A 381 -1.09 2.53 -0.69
N GLU A 382 -2.24 3.14 -0.52
CA GLU A 382 -2.74 4.21 -1.38
C GLU A 382 -3.05 5.43 -0.53
N LEU A 383 -2.54 6.59 -0.93
CA LEU A 383 -2.83 7.86 -0.28
C LEU A 383 -3.88 8.61 -1.10
N TYR A 384 -4.96 8.99 -0.43
CA TYR A 384 -6.07 9.72 -1.02
C TYR A 384 -6.06 11.18 -0.56
N GLY A 385 -6.01 12.10 -1.53
CA GLY A 385 -6.16 13.54 -1.32
C GLY A 385 -7.62 13.99 -1.33
N GLU A 386 -7.83 15.30 -1.49
CA GLU A 386 -9.18 15.89 -1.57
C GLU A 386 -9.90 15.54 -2.88
N THR A 387 -9.15 15.32 -3.97
CA THR A 387 -9.69 14.90 -5.27
C THR A 387 -10.17 13.44 -5.28
N GLY A 388 -9.76 12.65 -4.29
CA GLY A 388 -10.00 11.21 -4.24
C GLY A 388 -9.13 10.38 -5.21
N ALA A 389 -8.17 10.99 -5.91
CA ALA A 389 -7.21 10.24 -6.72
C ALA A 389 -6.27 9.44 -5.79
N ALA A 390 -6.16 8.13 -6.05
CA ALA A 390 -5.27 7.25 -5.31
C ALA A 390 -3.82 7.47 -5.76
N MET A 391 -2.93 7.72 -4.80
CA MET A 391 -1.49 7.83 -5.03
C MET A 391 -0.76 6.64 -4.39
N PRO A 392 -0.07 5.79 -5.18
CA PRO A 392 0.72 4.68 -4.65
C PRO A 392 1.70 5.17 -3.59
N THR A 393 1.68 4.55 -2.41
CA THR A 393 2.53 4.90 -1.27
C THR A 393 3.16 3.63 -0.71
N TYR A 394 4.48 3.59 -0.71
CA TYR A 394 5.29 2.49 -0.21
C TYR A 394 5.78 2.79 1.20
N LEU A 395 5.43 1.91 2.13
CA LEU A 395 5.85 1.95 3.52
C LEU A 395 6.89 0.86 3.78
N ALA A 396 7.85 1.08 4.67
CA ALA A 396 8.82 0.03 5.01
C ALA A 396 8.12 -1.20 5.60
N ALA A 397 8.53 -2.43 5.24
CA ALA A 397 7.84 -3.64 5.69
C ALA A 397 7.88 -3.85 7.22
N ASN A 398 8.94 -3.39 7.89
CA ASN A 398 9.05 -3.41 9.36
C ASN A 398 7.99 -2.53 10.07
N LEU A 399 7.29 -1.66 9.33
CA LEU A 399 6.19 -0.87 9.86
C LEU A 399 4.95 -1.72 10.18
N ALA A 400 4.86 -2.94 9.63
CA ALA A 400 3.70 -3.81 9.75
C ALA A 400 3.18 -3.89 11.19
N ASP A 401 4.05 -4.13 12.17
CA ASP A 401 3.69 -4.33 13.58
C ASP A 401 3.30 -3.04 14.33
N MET A 402 3.70 -1.88 13.82
CA MET A 402 3.43 -0.57 14.41
C MET A 402 2.18 0.10 13.82
N LEU A 403 1.71 -0.35 12.65
CA LEU A 403 0.50 0.21 12.04
C LEU A 403 -0.71 0.03 12.97
N PRO A 404 -1.62 1.02 13.01
CA PRO A 404 -2.89 0.84 13.71
C PRO A 404 -3.74 -0.21 13.00
N LEU A 405 -4.64 -0.88 13.74
CA LEU A 405 -5.58 -1.87 13.19
C LEU A 405 -6.77 -1.20 12.47
N PHE A 406 -6.48 -0.20 11.63
CA PHE A 406 -7.43 0.45 10.74
C PHE A 406 -6.96 0.26 9.31
N ARG A 407 -7.85 -0.18 8.42
CA ARG A 407 -7.53 -0.28 7.00
C ARG A 407 -7.35 1.09 6.36
N LYS A 408 -8.18 2.06 6.75
CA LYS A 408 -8.13 3.45 6.28
C LYS A 408 -8.03 4.41 7.46
N PHE A 409 -7.07 5.33 7.44
CA PHE A 409 -6.92 6.35 8.47
C PHE A 409 -6.23 7.60 7.93
N ARG A 410 -6.52 8.75 8.54
CA ARG A 410 -5.92 10.03 8.13
C ARG A 410 -4.49 10.15 8.65
N VAL A 411 -3.60 10.56 7.76
CA VAL A 411 -2.16 10.61 8.02
C VAL A 411 -1.56 11.95 7.62
N ARG A 412 -0.42 12.24 8.24
CA ARG A 412 0.54 13.23 7.78
C ARG A 412 1.91 12.57 7.74
N GLN A 413 2.56 12.59 6.59
CA GLN A 413 3.79 11.82 6.35
C GLN A 413 4.88 12.65 5.68
N PHE A 414 6.13 12.31 5.96
CA PHE A 414 7.24 12.69 5.09
C PHE A 414 7.31 11.70 3.95
N ALA A 415 7.37 12.20 2.73
CA ALA A 415 7.48 11.38 1.55
C ALA A 415 8.55 11.92 0.60
N GLU A 416 9.26 10.99 -0.02
CA GLU A 416 10.04 11.25 -1.23
C GLU A 416 9.19 10.80 -2.43
N PRO A 417 8.94 11.66 -3.42
CA PRO A 417 8.27 11.24 -4.63
C PRO A 417 9.25 10.49 -5.56
N HIS A 418 8.74 9.44 -6.19
CA HIS A 418 9.43 8.59 -7.14
C HIS A 418 8.59 8.45 -8.41
N PRO A 419 9.22 8.13 -9.56
CA PRO A 419 8.49 7.59 -10.70
C PRO A 419 7.72 6.32 -10.30
N PRO A 420 6.74 5.86 -11.11
CA PRO A 420 6.07 4.59 -10.88
C PRO A 420 7.09 3.46 -10.72
N GLN A 421 6.94 2.65 -9.68
CA GLN A 421 7.88 1.57 -9.34
C GLN A 421 7.37 0.21 -9.80
N ASP A 422 6.07 0.10 -10.04
CA ASP A 422 5.40 -1.12 -10.44
C ASP A 422 4.43 -0.88 -11.62
N PRO A 423 4.27 -1.82 -12.56
CA PRO A 423 3.28 -1.70 -13.63
C PRO A 423 1.83 -1.51 -13.18
N SER A 424 1.49 -1.93 -11.95
CA SER A 424 0.15 -1.71 -11.37
C SER A 424 -0.01 -0.35 -10.70
N ASP A 425 1.04 0.47 -10.61
CA ASP A 425 0.96 1.80 -10.00
C ASP A 425 0.07 2.70 -10.85
N ALA A 426 -1.05 3.12 -10.25
CA ALA A 426 -1.90 4.14 -10.85
C ALA A 426 -1.21 5.51 -10.76
N GLY A 427 -1.02 6.18 -11.89
CA GLY A 427 -0.53 7.56 -11.96
C GLY A 427 0.95 7.72 -12.34
N HIS A 428 1.43 8.95 -12.28
CA HIS A 428 2.77 9.34 -12.73
C HIS A 428 3.81 9.40 -11.60
N VAL A 429 3.36 9.31 -10.34
CA VAL A 429 4.22 9.47 -9.15
C VAL A 429 3.79 8.47 -8.10
N ALA A 430 4.77 7.82 -7.48
CA ALA A 430 4.62 7.02 -6.27
C ALA A 430 5.36 7.69 -5.10
N LEU A 431 4.92 7.45 -3.87
CA LEU A 431 5.54 8.00 -2.67
C LEU A 431 6.31 6.93 -1.91
N LYS A 432 7.53 7.24 -1.48
CA LYS A 432 8.23 6.49 -0.44
C LYS A 432 8.06 7.21 0.89
N ALA A 433 7.35 6.61 1.84
CA ALA A 433 7.17 7.21 3.15
C ALA A 433 8.46 7.10 3.99
N LEU A 434 8.95 8.21 4.50
CA LEU A 434 10.09 8.28 5.44
C LEU A 434 9.66 8.53 6.88
N ALA A 435 8.45 9.04 7.12
CA ALA A 435 7.87 9.11 8.44
C ALA A 435 6.36 9.13 8.35
N LEU A 436 5.68 8.50 9.31
CA LEU A 436 4.24 8.38 9.33
C LEU A 436 3.69 8.86 10.67
N SER A 437 2.81 9.85 10.64
CA SER A 437 1.99 10.25 11.79
C SER A 437 0.52 10.06 11.48
N ARG A 438 -0.23 9.54 12.45
CA ARG A 438 -1.69 9.53 12.41
C ARG A 438 -2.20 10.90 12.84
N VAL A 439 -3.19 11.41 12.12
CA VAL A 439 -3.90 12.65 12.48
C VAL A 439 -5.08 12.26 13.36
N VAL A 440 -5.12 12.78 14.59
CA VAL A 440 -6.20 12.50 15.52
C VAL A 440 -6.96 13.79 15.85
N PRO A 441 -8.29 13.83 15.61
CA PRO A 441 -9.09 15.00 15.96
C PRO A 441 -9.13 15.17 17.48
N ARG A 442 -8.85 16.38 17.96
CA ARG A 442 -9.00 16.74 19.36
C ARG A 442 -10.49 16.98 19.63
N ARG A 443 -11.08 16.15 20.49
CA ARG A 443 -12.43 16.40 21.00
C ARG A 443 -12.39 17.71 21.78
N ARG A 444 -13.24 18.67 21.41
CA ARG A 444 -13.48 19.86 22.22
C ARG A 444 -14.20 19.37 23.49
N SER A 445 -13.49 19.37 24.61
CA SER A 445 -14.02 19.06 25.93
C SER A 445 -14.92 20.18 26.43
#